data_AF-A0A540L2G9-F1
#
_entry.id   AF-A0A540L2G9-F1
#
_cell.length_a   1.000
_cell.length_b   1.000
_cell.length_c   1.000
_cell.angle_alpha   90.00
_cell.angle_beta   90.00
_cell.angle_gamma   90.00
#
_symmetry.space_group_name_H-M   'P 1'
#
loop_
_entity.id
_entity.type
_entity.pdbx_description
1 polymer ?
#
loop_
_entity_poly.entity_id
_entity_poly.type
_entity_poly.pdbx_seq_one_letter_code
_entity_poly.pdbx_strand_id
1 'polypeptide(L)'
;MEAQLAKEVVPFNFLTPIKIIRDAIVGLGNPAPILVSDGANTMDMGQSVLVQTELRTRLDVGTWGTMGVGFGYCIAGAVASPDRLVAAVEGDSGFGFRIWLHK
;
A
#
# COMPACT_ATOMS: atom_id res chain seq x y z
N MET A 1 -7.82 -17.59 -0.79
CA MET A 1 -6.77 -16.55 -0.90
C MET A 1 -5.37 -17.14 -0.70
N GLU A 2 -5.05 -17.70 0.48
CA GLU A 2 -3.70 -18.23 0.80
C GLU A 2 -3.14 -19.26 -0.18
N ALA A 3 -3.95 -20.20 -0.67
CA ALA A 3 -3.50 -21.18 -1.67
C ALA A 3 -3.04 -20.56 -3.00
N GLN A 4 -3.54 -19.36 -3.34
CA GLN A 4 -3.08 -18.62 -4.51
C GLN A 4 -1.85 -17.77 -4.19
N LEU A 5 -1.74 -17.22 -2.98
CA LEU A 5 -0.54 -16.51 -2.51
C LEU A 5 0.68 -17.43 -2.39
N ALA A 6 0.47 -18.72 -2.14
CA ALA A 6 1.56 -19.71 -2.10
C ALA A 6 2.27 -19.89 -3.46
N LYS A 7 1.62 -19.52 -4.58
CA LYS A 7 2.18 -19.69 -5.92
C LYS A 7 3.06 -18.50 -6.30
N GLU A 8 4.26 -18.80 -6.76
CA GLU A 8 5.12 -17.83 -7.42
C GLU A 8 4.93 -17.94 -8.93
N VAL A 9 4.57 -16.84 -9.58
CA VAL A 9 4.24 -16.78 -11.02
C VAL A 9 5.10 -15.73 -11.69
N VAL A 10 5.72 -16.06 -12.82
CA VAL A 10 6.52 -15.11 -13.62
C VAL A 10 5.99 -15.10 -15.07
N PRO A 11 5.63 -13.94 -15.65
CA PRO A 11 5.62 -12.60 -15.05
C PRO A 11 4.66 -12.49 -13.87
N PHE A 12 4.97 -11.60 -12.92
CA PHE A 12 4.20 -11.45 -11.69
C PHE A 12 2.74 -11.08 -11.98
N ASN A 13 1.82 -11.78 -11.31
CA ASN A 13 0.45 -11.29 -11.12
C ASN A 13 0.40 -10.35 -9.89
N PHE A 14 -0.77 -9.89 -9.44
CA PHE A 14 -0.87 -9.03 -8.26
C PHE A 14 -0.54 -9.73 -6.93
N LEU A 15 -0.77 -11.05 -6.83
CA LEU A 15 -0.67 -11.80 -5.58
C LEU A 15 0.78 -12.06 -5.17
N THR A 16 1.65 -12.41 -6.12
CA THR A 16 3.08 -12.64 -5.84
C THR A 16 3.79 -11.42 -5.22
N PRO A 17 3.74 -10.20 -5.79
CA PRO A 17 4.38 -9.02 -5.22
C PRO A 17 3.69 -8.56 -3.93
N ILE A 18 2.36 -8.61 -3.85
CA ILE A 18 1.65 -8.22 -2.63
C ILE A 18 1.97 -9.18 -1.47
N LYS A 19 2.15 -10.48 -1.73
CA LYS A 19 2.66 -11.41 -0.72
C LYS A 19 4.05 -11.00 -0.23
N ILE A 20 4.97 -10.68 -1.14
CA ILE A 20 6.33 -10.27 -0.76
C ILE A 20 6.29 -9.03 0.13
N ILE A 21 5.43 -8.05 -0.22
CA ILE A 21 5.23 -6.84 0.58
C ILE A 21 4.60 -7.19 1.95
N ARG A 22 3.59 -8.07 1.98
CA ARG A 22 2.97 -8.54 3.24
C ARG A 22 4.01 -9.13 4.17
N ASP A 23 4.82 -10.06 3.65
CA ASP A 23 5.80 -10.79 4.44
C ASP A 23 6.90 -9.82 4.94
N ALA A 24 7.27 -8.81 4.14
CA ALA A 24 8.17 -7.73 4.57
C ALA A 24 7.56 -6.85 5.68
N ILE A 25 6.29 -6.44 5.55
CA ILE A 25 5.59 -5.63 6.56
C ILE A 25 5.48 -6.40 7.88
N VAL A 26 5.11 -7.67 7.83
CA VAL A 26 5.03 -8.54 9.02
C VAL A 26 6.41 -8.69 9.68
N GLY A 27 7.47 -8.80 8.88
CA GLY A 27 8.85 -8.90 9.36
C GLY A 27 9.37 -7.67 10.11
N LEU A 28 8.77 -6.49 9.91
CA LEU A 28 9.16 -5.27 10.64
C LEU A 28 8.75 -5.30 12.11
N GLY A 29 7.74 -6.10 12.47
CA GLY A 29 7.22 -6.16 13.83
C GLY A 29 6.55 -4.85 14.26
N ASN A 30 6.79 -4.43 15.50
CA ASN A 30 6.18 -3.24 16.09
C ASN A 30 7.23 -2.12 16.27
N PRO A 31 6.87 -0.85 16.00
CA PRO A 31 5.57 -0.38 15.53
C PRO A 31 5.28 -0.76 14.07
N ALA A 32 4.06 -1.22 13.78
CA ALA A 32 3.64 -1.55 12.42
C ALA A 32 3.72 -0.31 11.51
N PRO A 33 4.11 -0.44 10.23
CA PRO A 33 4.19 0.69 9.33
C PRO A 33 2.82 1.30 9.04
N ILE A 34 2.77 2.62 8.80
CA ILE A 34 1.60 3.25 8.18
C ILE A 34 1.58 2.83 6.71
N LEU A 35 0.59 2.04 6.34
CA LEU A 35 0.39 1.56 4.99
C LEU A 35 -0.54 2.52 4.23
N VAL A 36 -0.03 3.05 3.14
CA VAL A 36 -0.79 3.84 2.18
C VAL A 36 -1.05 3.00 0.93
N SER A 37 -2.28 2.99 0.43
CA SER A 37 -2.66 2.20 -0.75
C SER A 37 -3.54 2.99 -1.71
N ASP A 38 -3.13 3.02 -2.98
CA ASP A 38 -3.82 3.70 -4.08
C ASP A 38 -3.80 2.79 -5.32
N GLY A 39 -4.71 3.03 -6.26
CA GLY A 39 -4.94 2.20 -7.43
C GLY A 39 -6.29 1.49 -7.40
N ALA A 40 -6.60 0.80 -8.50
CA ALA A 40 -7.75 -0.10 -8.56
C ALA A 40 -7.35 -1.49 -8.02
N ASN A 41 -6.86 -2.36 -8.89
CA ASN A 41 -6.42 -3.72 -8.54
C ASN A 41 -5.37 -3.74 -7.40
N THR A 42 -4.45 -2.77 -7.39
CA THR A 42 -3.42 -2.66 -6.34
C THR A 42 -4.05 -2.49 -4.96
N MET A 43 -5.04 -1.60 -4.85
CA MET A 43 -5.73 -1.32 -3.60
C MET A 43 -6.66 -2.46 -3.19
N ASP A 44 -7.45 -3.00 -4.12
CA ASP A 44 -8.40 -4.08 -3.83
C ASP A 44 -7.69 -5.34 -3.30
N MET A 45 -6.59 -5.73 -3.96
CA MET A 45 -5.76 -6.84 -3.52
C MET A 45 -4.98 -6.48 -2.24
N GLY A 46 -4.50 -5.25 -2.13
CA GLY A 46 -3.82 -4.74 -0.94
C GLY A 46 -4.70 -4.70 0.31
N GLN A 47 -5.99 -4.38 0.18
CA GLN A 47 -6.97 -4.43 1.28
C GLN A 47 -7.15 -5.86 1.80
N SER A 48 -7.15 -6.83 0.89
CA SER A 48 -7.39 -8.24 1.25
C SER A 48 -6.17 -8.93 1.85
N VAL A 49 -4.95 -8.51 1.50
CA VAL A 49 -3.71 -9.24 1.83
C VAL A 49 -2.81 -8.49 2.80
N LEU A 50 -2.75 -7.16 2.73
CA LEU A 50 -1.90 -6.32 3.59
C LEU A 50 -2.68 -5.90 4.84
N VAL A 51 -2.83 -6.85 5.75
CA VAL A 51 -3.56 -6.66 7.00
C VAL A 51 -2.76 -5.78 7.96
N GLN A 52 -3.41 -4.74 8.49
CA GLN A 52 -2.86 -3.87 9.53
C GLN A 52 -3.39 -4.29 10.90
N THR A 53 -2.50 -4.40 11.88
CA THR A 53 -2.82 -4.86 13.24
C THR A 53 -3.02 -3.72 14.23
N GLU A 54 -2.63 -2.50 13.86
CA GLU A 54 -2.72 -1.30 14.69
C GLU A 54 -3.75 -0.30 14.13
N LEU A 55 -4.35 0.49 15.02
CA LEU A 55 -5.32 1.51 14.62
C LEU A 55 -4.63 2.68 13.92
N ARG A 56 -5.31 3.27 12.92
CA ARG A 56 -4.84 4.45 12.16
C ARG A 56 -3.51 4.24 11.42
N THR A 57 -3.17 2.99 11.08
CA THR A 57 -2.00 2.66 10.26
C THR A 57 -2.36 2.24 8.83
N ARG A 58 -3.60 2.44 8.40
CA ARG A 58 -4.02 2.24 7.00
C ARG A 58 -4.67 3.51 6.46
N LEU A 59 -4.19 3.97 5.31
CA LEU A 59 -4.75 5.08 4.56
C LEU A 59 -4.97 4.64 3.11
N ASP A 60 -6.16 4.85 2.57
CA ASP A 60 -6.48 4.55 1.18
C ASP A 60 -7.24 5.72 0.53
N VAL A 61 -7.63 5.57 -0.73
CA VAL A 61 -8.31 6.59 -1.56
C VAL A 61 -9.61 7.15 -0.95
N GLY A 62 -10.10 6.55 0.15
CA GLY A 62 -11.26 6.99 0.90
C GLY A 62 -12.57 6.88 0.14
N THR A 63 -13.61 7.54 0.66
CA THR A 63 -15.00 7.41 0.19
C THR A 63 -15.19 7.75 -1.29
N TRP A 64 -14.36 8.64 -1.84
CA TRP A 64 -14.50 9.14 -3.23
C TRP A 64 -13.63 8.38 -4.24
N GLY A 65 -12.82 7.41 -3.81
CA GLY A 65 -11.96 6.71 -4.77
C GLY A 65 -10.90 7.61 -5.41
N THR A 66 -10.45 8.66 -4.72
CA THR A 66 -9.57 9.67 -5.33
C THR A 66 -8.17 9.12 -5.54
N MET A 67 -7.81 8.84 -6.78
CA MET A 67 -6.47 8.39 -7.15
C MET A 67 -5.44 9.52 -7.08
N GLY A 68 -4.23 9.20 -6.69
CA GLY A 68 -3.12 10.13 -6.53
C GLY A 68 -3.10 10.86 -5.18
N VAL A 69 -3.81 10.37 -4.17
CA VAL A 69 -3.70 10.93 -2.79
C VAL A 69 -2.57 10.28 -1.99
N GLY A 70 -2.07 9.13 -2.45
CA GLY A 70 -1.09 8.30 -1.74
C GLY A 70 0.12 9.06 -1.19
N PHE A 71 0.89 9.75 -2.03
CA PHE A 71 2.08 10.48 -1.56
C PHE A 71 1.78 11.60 -0.57
N GLY A 72 0.64 12.28 -0.71
CA GLY A 72 0.23 13.30 0.25
C GLY A 72 0.03 12.68 1.64
N TYR A 73 -0.61 11.52 1.69
CA TYR A 73 -0.75 10.73 2.91
C TYR A 73 0.58 10.19 3.43
N CYS A 74 1.51 9.80 2.55
CA CYS A 74 2.83 9.37 2.99
C CYS A 74 3.59 10.48 3.71
N ILE A 75 3.59 11.69 3.14
CA ILE A 75 4.22 12.87 3.75
C ILE A 75 3.54 13.20 5.08
N ALA A 76 2.21 13.27 5.11
CA ALA A 76 1.46 13.56 6.34
C ALA A 76 1.70 12.50 7.42
N GLY A 77 1.73 11.22 7.05
CA GLY A 77 2.01 10.10 7.96
C GLY A 77 3.41 10.19 8.57
N ALA A 78 4.42 10.50 7.74
CA ALA A 78 5.80 10.65 8.20
C ALA A 78 5.98 11.86 9.13
N VAL A 79 5.27 12.96 8.86
CA VAL A 79 5.27 14.15 9.74
C VAL A 79 4.52 13.89 11.04
N ALA A 80 3.37 13.22 10.99
CA ALA A 80 2.52 12.96 12.15
C ALA A 80 3.07 11.85 13.06
N SER A 81 3.83 10.90 12.50
CA SER A 81 4.42 9.77 13.22
C SER A 81 5.91 9.59 12.82
N PRO A 82 6.81 10.48 13.27
CA PRO A 82 8.20 10.49 12.82
C PRO A 82 8.97 9.22 13.18
N ASP A 83 8.57 8.51 14.23
CA ASP A 83 9.20 7.26 14.69
C ASP A 83 8.62 5.99 14.03
N ARG A 84 7.74 6.14 13.02
CA ARG A 84 7.06 5.03 12.36
C ARG A 84 7.33 5.03 10.87
N LEU A 85 7.64 3.86 10.32
CA LEU A 85 7.80 3.70 8.87
C LEU A 85 6.48 3.97 8.15
N VAL A 86 6.55 4.63 6.99
CA VAL A 86 5.41 4.79 6.08
C VAL A 86 5.72 4.06 4.78
N ALA A 87 4.84 3.16 4.37
CA ALA A 87 4.99 2.36 3.17
C ALA A 87 3.83 2.62 2.20
N ALA A 88 4.15 2.95 0.95
CA ALA A 88 3.16 3.20 -0.11
C ALA A 88 3.09 1.99 -1.06
N VAL A 89 1.89 1.51 -1.33
CA VAL A 89 1.62 0.46 -2.31
C VAL A 89 0.66 1.04 -3.35
N GLU A 90 1.25 1.56 -4.41
CA GLU A 90 0.59 2.42 -5.39
C GLU A 90 0.43 1.71 -6.74
N GLY A 91 -0.73 1.86 -7.37
CA GLY A 91 -0.88 1.59 -8.80
C GLY A 91 -0.10 2.60 -9.64
N ASP A 92 0.34 2.17 -10.82
CA ASP A 92 1.06 2.99 -11.80
C ASP A 92 0.29 4.25 -12.23
N SER A 93 -1.00 4.11 -12.50
CA SER A 93 -1.87 5.22 -12.86
C SER A 93 -2.01 6.22 -11.70
N GLY A 94 -2.28 5.73 -10.49
CA GLY A 94 -2.39 6.54 -9.26
C GLY A 94 -1.11 7.32 -8.97
N PHE A 95 0.05 6.66 -9.08
CA PHE A 95 1.37 7.27 -9.03
C PHE A 95 1.53 8.40 -10.07
N GLY A 96 1.03 8.17 -11.29
CA GLY A 96 1.11 9.11 -12.39
C GLY A 96 0.38 10.44 -12.15
N PHE A 97 -0.73 10.45 -11.42
CA PHE A 97 -1.55 11.65 -11.16
C PHE A 97 -0.80 12.76 -10.42
N ARG A 98 0.28 12.47 -9.70
CA ARG A 98 1.05 13.49 -8.96
C ARG A 98 2.38 13.84 -9.57
N ILE A 99 3.02 12.92 -10.30
CA ILE A 99 4.32 13.17 -10.90
C ILE A 99 4.23 13.76 -12.32
N TRP A 100 3.20 13.41 -13.12
CA TRP A 100 3.10 13.82 -14.52
C TRP A 100 2.12 14.96 -14.80
N LEU A 101 1.15 15.22 -13.93
CA LEU A 101 0.13 16.26 -14.13
C LEU A 101 0.58 17.70 -13.76
N HIS A 102 1.84 17.89 -13.40
CA HIS A 102 2.45 19.23 -13.22
C HIS A 102 3.19 19.74 -14.46
N LYS A 103 2.89 19.16 -15.64
CA LYS A 103 3.32 19.71 -16.94
C LYS A 103 2.14 20.36 -17.66
#